data_AF-A0A3A6NJL9-F1
#
_entry.id   AF-A0A3A6NJL9-F1
#
_cell.length_a   1.000
_cell.length_b   1.000
_cell.length_c   1.000
_cell.angle_alpha   90.00
_cell.angle_beta   90.00
_cell.angle_gamma   90.00
#
_symmetry.space_group_name_H-M   'P 1'
#
loop_
_entity.id
_entity.type
_entity.pdbx_description
1 polymer ?
#
loop_
_entity_poly.entity_id
_entity_poly.type
_entity_poly.pdbx_seq_one_letter_code
_entity_poly.pdbx_strand_id
1 'polypeptide(L)'
;MKSIDINVPRNLIKKFYRHPEPYGDGDYVVDLINGMYTDVFYREEGDFITTTNNNELISYLQNNQTKPREYFFRNGVFSLRHVQQIDYGYIKDWNDVSPISVKLDIPKEHNLPSKFMFCFYWIEVGMGSLKDNRLTLDIFEKELIHMIDIAVAIDLIIESLKHLSSDYQSS
;
A
#
# COMPACT_ATOMS: atom_id res chain seq x y z
N MET A 1 -29.94 2.56 -15.53
CA MET A 1 -28.79 3.43 -15.87
C MET A 1 -27.56 2.54 -16.01
N LYS A 2 -26.72 2.76 -17.01
CA LYS A 2 -25.51 1.95 -17.20
C LYS A 2 -24.47 2.35 -16.14
N SER A 3 -23.85 1.39 -15.47
CA SER A 3 -22.73 1.66 -14.57
C SER A 3 -21.52 2.13 -15.36
N ILE A 4 -20.70 2.97 -14.74
CA ILE A 4 -19.44 3.48 -15.29
C ILE A 4 -18.28 3.11 -14.37
N ASP A 5 -17.11 2.94 -14.97
CA ASP A 5 -15.87 2.83 -14.22
C ASP A 5 -15.32 4.22 -13.92
N ILE A 6 -14.96 4.47 -12.67
CA ILE A 6 -14.41 5.73 -12.24
C ILE A 6 -13.26 5.51 -11.25
N ASN A 7 -12.21 6.31 -11.39
CA ASN A 7 -11.08 6.28 -10.48
C ASN A 7 -11.51 6.75 -9.09
N VAL A 8 -11.06 6.00 -8.08
CA VAL A 8 -11.21 6.31 -6.66
C VAL A 8 -9.83 6.77 -6.17
N PRO A 9 -9.59 8.09 -6.01
CA PRO A 9 -8.30 8.56 -5.58
C PRO A 9 -7.96 8.01 -4.19
N ARG A 10 -6.76 7.44 -4.04
CA ARG A 10 -6.32 6.83 -2.78
C ARG A 10 -6.49 7.75 -1.57
N ASN A 11 -6.30 9.06 -1.74
CA ASN A 11 -6.42 10.03 -0.63
C ASN A 11 -7.86 10.27 -0.15
N LEU A 12 -8.86 9.83 -0.91
CA LEU A 12 -10.26 9.82 -0.46
C LEU A 12 -10.63 8.55 0.30
N ILE A 13 -9.80 7.51 0.22
CA ILE A 13 -10.01 6.25 0.92
C ILE A 13 -9.52 6.41 2.36
N LYS A 14 -10.45 6.28 3.30
CA LYS A 14 -10.18 6.29 4.73
C LYS A 14 -9.65 4.95 5.20
N LYS A 15 -10.35 3.86 4.86
CA LYS A 15 -10.04 2.51 5.35
C LYS A 15 -10.41 1.45 4.31
N PHE A 16 -9.62 0.37 4.29
CA PHE A 16 -9.85 -0.82 3.48
C PHE A 16 -10.37 -1.96 4.33
N TYR A 17 -11.19 -2.80 3.71
CA TYR A 17 -11.68 -4.05 4.25
C TYR A 17 -11.55 -5.12 3.17
N ARG A 18 -11.28 -6.36 3.58
CA ARG A 18 -11.45 -7.50 2.68
C ARG A 18 -12.87 -7.52 2.16
N HIS A 19 -13.02 -7.84 0.88
CA HIS A 19 -14.35 -8.07 0.33
C HIS A 19 -15.03 -9.21 1.11
N PRO A 20 -16.24 -9.00 1.67
CA PRO A 20 -16.89 -9.99 2.53
C PRO A 20 -17.29 -11.25 1.76
N GLU A 21 -17.58 -11.09 0.47
CA GLU A 21 -17.95 -12.18 -0.43
C GLU A 21 -16.72 -12.69 -1.19
N PRO A 22 -16.42 -14.01 -1.19
CA PRO A 22 -15.30 -14.60 -1.92
C PRO A 22 -15.38 -14.42 -3.45
N TYR A 23 -16.57 -14.11 -3.97
CA TYR A 23 -16.87 -13.91 -5.39
C TYR A 23 -17.53 -12.56 -5.66
N GLY A 24 -17.39 -11.62 -4.73
CA GLY A 24 -17.86 -10.27 -4.96
C GLY A 24 -17.15 -9.64 -6.14
N ASP A 25 -17.78 -8.62 -6.73
CA ASP A 25 -17.22 -8.02 -7.92
C ASP A 25 -15.88 -7.34 -7.60
N GLY A 26 -15.74 -6.59 -6.49
CA GLY A 26 -14.51 -5.87 -6.15
C GLY A 26 -13.47 -6.65 -5.32
N ASP A 27 -12.21 -6.19 -5.34
CA ASP A 27 -11.12 -6.76 -4.54
C ASP A 27 -11.22 -6.37 -3.06
N TYR A 28 -11.68 -5.15 -2.78
CA TYR A 28 -11.80 -4.59 -1.44
C TYR A 28 -13.06 -3.75 -1.31
N VAL A 29 -13.58 -3.66 -0.08
CA VAL A 29 -14.56 -2.63 0.30
C VAL A 29 -13.81 -1.49 0.96
N VAL A 30 -14.14 -0.24 0.64
CA VAL A 30 -13.51 0.93 1.27
C VAL A 30 -14.52 1.89 1.86
N ASP A 31 -14.15 2.46 3.00
CA ASP A 31 -14.78 3.69 3.51
C ASP A 31 -14.09 4.90 2.88
N LEU A 32 -14.89 5.84 2.38
CA LEU A 32 -14.42 7.14 1.93
C LEU A 32 -14.46 8.15 3.07
N ILE A 33 -13.62 9.19 2.99
CA ILE A 33 -13.53 10.23 4.02
C ILE A 33 -14.84 11.00 4.24
N ASN A 34 -15.73 11.04 3.23
CA ASN A 34 -17.05 11.66 3.33
C ASN A 34 -18.14 10.74 3.93
N GLY A 35 -17.78 9.52 4.35
CA GLY A 35 -18.71 8.56 4.98
C GLY A 35 -19.44 7.64 4.00
N MET A 36 -19.23 7.77 2.70
CA MET A 36 -19.68 6.77 1.73
C MET A 36 -18.79 5.52 1.81
N TYR A 37 -19.30 4.39 1.32
CA TYR A 37 -18.50 3.20 1.10
C TYR A 37 -18.74 2.67 -0.32
N THR A 38 -17.75 1.97 -0.87
CA THR A 38 -17.84 1.40 -2.22
C THR A 38 -16.88 0.24 -2.37
N ASP A 39 -17.19 -0.67 -3.29
CA ASP A 39 -16.25 -1.70 -3.72
C ASP A 39 -15.20 -1.06 -4.63
N VAL A 40 -13.95 -1.50 -4.49
CA VAL A 40 -12.84 -1.05 -5.34
C VAL A 40 -12.05 -2.23 -5.87
N PHE A 41 -11.55 -2.03 -7.08
CA PHE A 41 -10.54 -2.87 -7.71
C PHE A 41 -9.24 -2.09 -7.74
N TYR A 42 -8.12 -2.78 -7.58
CA TYR A 42 -6.81 -2.16 -7.82
C TYR A 42 -6.33 -2.46 -9.25
N ARG A 43 -5.53 -1.55 -9.81
CA ARG A 43 -4.87 -1.76 -11.10
C ARG A 43 -3.35 -1.85 -10.92
N GLU A 44 -2.67 -2.44 -11.90
CA GLU A 44 -1.22 -2.56 -11.89
C GLU A 44 -0.51 -1.20 -11.88
N GLU A 45 -1.16 -0.15 -12.38
CA GLU A 45 -0.60 1.22 -12.40
C GLU A 45 -0.61 1.90 -11.02
N GLY A 46 -1.31 1.34 -10.04
CA GLY A 46 -1.43 1.91 -8.69
C GLY A 46 -2.68 2.74 -8.44
N ASP A 47 -3.67 2.62 -9.31
CA ASP A 47 -4.97 3.27 -9.19
C ASP A 47 -6.02 2.32 -8.60
N PHE A 48 -6.99 2.89 -7.88
CA PHE A 48 -8.22 2.19 -7.50
C PHE A 48 -9.35 2.64 -8.40
N ILE A 49 -10.21 1.71 -8.79
CA ILE A 49 -11.42 2.00 -9.57
C ILE A 49 -12.64 1.42 -8.89
N THR A 50 -13.79 2.03 -9.14
CA THR A 50 -15.09 1.45 -8.80
C THR A 50 -16.02 1.51 -10.00
N THR A 51 -16.87 0.49 -10.14
CA THR A 51 -17.92 0.44 -11.15
C THR A 51 -19.24 0.80 -10.50
N THR A 52 -19.81 1.96 -10.83
CA THR A 52 -21.01 2.46 -10.14
C THR A 52 -21.95 3.21 -11.07
N ASN A 53 -23.22 3.28 -10.69
CA ASN A 53 -24.22 4.18 -11.29
C ASN A 53 -24.75 5.22 -10.29
N ASN A 54 -24.14 5.32 -9.11
CA ASN A 54 -24.52 6.27 -8.08
C ASN A 54 -23.97 7.67 -8.42
N ASN A 55 -24.87 8.58 -8.80
CA ASN A 55 -24.52 9.94 -9.19
C ASN A 55 -23.83 10.76 -8.09
N GLU A 56 -24.16 10.51 -6.82
CA GLU A 56 -23.56 11.22 -5.68
C GLU A 56 -22.09 10.82 -5.52
N LEU A 57 -21.82 9.50 -5.57
CA LEU A 57 -20.46 8.96 -5.54
C LEU A 57 -19.65 9.44 -6.75
N ILE A 58 -20.22 9.36 -7.96
CA ILE A 58 -19.57 9.83 -9.18
C ILE A 58 -19.18 11.31 -9.05
N SER A 59 -20.13 12.16 -8.64
CA SER A 59 -19.90 13.59 -8.46
C SER A 59 -18.83 13.86 -7.40
N TYR A 60 -18.86 13.12 -6.29
CA TYR A 60 -17.88 13.25 -5.23
C TYR A 60 -16.46 12.91 -5.72
N LEU A 61 -16.29 11.78 -6.41
CA LEU A 61 -14.98 11.35 -6.93
C LEU A 61 -14.45 12.31 -7.99
N GLN A 62 -15.29 12.78 -8.92
CA GLN A 62 -14.88 13.73 -9.97
C GLN A 62 -14.42 15.08 -9.40
N ASN A 63 -15.08 15.57 -8.36
CA ASN A 63 -14.76 16.86 -7.75
C ASN A 63 -13.53 16.83 -6.83
N ASN A 64 -13.06 15.63 -6.43
CA ASN A 64 -12.00 15.45 -5.44
C ASN A 64 -10.80 14.67 -6.01
N GLN A 65 -10.47 14.88 -7.28
CA GLN A 65 -9.29 14.27 -7.89
C GLN A 65 -8.01 14.73 -7.19
N THR A 66 -7.15 13.77 -6.84
CA THR A 66 -5.86 14.03 -6.19
C THR A 66 -4.72 13.46 -7.00
N LYS A 67 -3.52 14.01 -6.82
CA LYS A 67 -2.32 13.43 -7.44
C LYS A 67 -2.08 11.99 -6.95
N PRO A 68 -1.61 11.09 -7.83
CA PRO A 68 -1.19 9.75 -7.45
C PRO A 68 -0.07 9.79 -6.40
N ARG A 69 0.07 8.69 -5.65
CA ARG A 69 1.20 8.52 -4.72
C ARG A 69 2.47 8.18 -5.48
N GLU A 70 3.59 8.68 -4.96
CA GLU A 70 4.93 8.35 -5.46
C GLU A 70 5.52 7.20 -4.65
N TYR A 71 6.09 6.24 -5.36
CA TYR A 71 6.72 5.06 -4.77
C TYR A 71 8.11 4.91 -5.38
N PHE A 72 9.11 4.63 -4.55
CA PHE A 72 10.49 4.43 -4.98
C PHE A 72 10.78 2.97 -5.34
N PHE A 73 9.87 2.05 -4.99
CA PHE A 73 9.92 0.64 -5.37
C PHE A 73 8.51 0.13 -5.66
N ARG A 74 8.33 -0.65 -6.73
CA ARG A 74 7.07 -1.32 -7.09
C ARG A 74 7.38 -2.60 -7.87
N ASN A 75 6.61 -3.66 -7.66
CA ASN A 75 6.67 -4.87 -8.48
C ASN A 75 5.30 -5.45 -8.84
N GLY A 76 4.23 -4.67 -8.70
CA GLY A 76 2.84 -5.07 -8.95
C GLY A 76 2.14 -5.73 -7.77
N VAL A 77 2.87 -6.35 -6.84
CA VAL A 77 2.28 -6.99 -5.64
C VAL A 77 2.52 -6.15 -4.39
N PHE A 78 3.76 -5.70 -4.18
CA PHE A 78 4.09 -4.77 -3.12
C PHE A 78 4.80 -3.53 -3.65
N SER A 79 4.76 -2.49 -2.84
CA SER A 79 5.42 -1.23 -3.14
C SER A 79 5.93 -0.56 -1.88
N LEU A 80 6.99 0.22 -2.05
CA LEU A 80 7.61 0.99 -0.97
C LEU A 80 7.57 2.47 -1.33
N ARG A 81 7.24 3.29 -0.33
CA ARG A 81 7.19 4.74 -0.51
C ARG A 81 7.73 5.48 0.70
N HIS A 82 8.17 6.70 0.46
CA HIS A 82 8.56 7.58 1.54
C HIS A 82 7.35 7.87 2.45
N VAL A 83 7.61 7.98 3.75
CA VAL A 83 6.62 8.46 4.70
C VAL A 83 6.32 9.92 4.38
N GLN A 84 5.05 10.25 4.24
CA GLN A 84 4.55 11.59 3.97
C GLN A 84 3.62 12.05 5.11
N GLN A 85 3.32 13.36 5.18
CA GLN A 85 2.46 13.90 6.24
C GLN A 85 1.07 13.27 6.27
N ILE A 86 0.54 12.87 5.11
CA ILE A 86 -0.77 12.20 4.99
C ILE A 86 -0.82 10.86 5.73
N ASP A 87 0.34 10.26 6.02
CA ASP A 87 0.44 8.96 6.68
C ASP A 87 0.36 9.04 8.19
N TYR A 88 0.50 10.24 8.76
CA TYR A 88 0.52 10.40 10.21
C TYR A 88 -0.80 10.02 10.87
N GLY A 89 -1.92 10.05 10.11
CA GLY A 89 -3.18 9.46 10.54
C GLY A 89 -3.03 7.95 10.78
N TYR A 90 -2.61 7.20 9.75
CA TYR A 90 -2.39 5.75 9.85
C TYR A 90 -1.37 5.39 10.92
N ILE A 91 -0.23 6.08 10.95
CA ILE A 91 0.84 5.81 11.91
C ILE A 91 0.37 6.05 13.35
N LYS A 92 -0.51 7.04 13.57
CA LYS A 92 -1.10 7.27 14.88
C LYS A 92 -2.01 6.11 15.27
N ASP A 93 -2.89 5.67 14.36
CA ASP A 93 -3.80 4.55 14.61
C ASP A 93 -3.02 3.24 14.85
N TRP A 94 -1.90 3.05 14.18
CA TRP A 94 -1.03 1.89 14.34
C TRP A 94 -0.26 1.85 15.67
N ASN A 95 -0.07 2.99 16.36
CA ASN A 95 0.59 2.98 17.67
C ASN A 95 -0.19 2.20 18.74
N ASP A 96 -1.51 2.06 18.55
CA ASP A 96 -2.38 1.34 19.48
C ASP A 96 -2.55 -0.15 19.10
N VAL A 97 -1.85 -0.60 18.04
CA VAL A 97 -1.93 -1.97 17.52
C VAL A 97 -0.57 -2.67 17.62
N SER A 98 -0.55 -3.90 18.15
CA SER A 98 0.67 -4.72 18.13
C SER A 98 0.95 -5.20 16.70
N PRO A 99 2.10 -4.88 16.09
CA PRO A 99 2.44 -5.36 14.75
C PRO A 99 2.83 -6.84 14.74
N ILE A 100 2.87 -7.42 13.53
CA ILE A 100 3.75 -8.55 13.22
C ILE A 100 5.08 -7.94 12.77
N SER A 101 6.14 -8.18 13.54
CA SER A 101 7.47 -7.65 13.23
C SER A 101 8.37 -8.72 12.63
N VAL A 102 8.88 -8.46 11.42
CA VAL A 102 9.92 -9.29 10.81
C VAL A 102 11.21 -8.51 10.76
N LYS A 103 12.31 -9.15 11.14
CA LYS A 103 13.64 -8.53 11.17
C LYS A 103 14.57 -9.27 10.23
N LEU A 104 15.26 -8.51 9.39
CA LEU A 104 16.24 -9.05 8.47
C LEU A 104 17.49 -8.18 8.48
N ASP A 105 18.65 -8.83 8.28
CA ASP A 105 19.89 -8.14 8.04
C ASP A 105 20.00 -7.86 6.53
N ILE A 106 20.29 -6.62 6.18
CA ILE A 106 20.44 -6.17 4.80
C ILE A 106 21.91 -5.85 4.49
N PRO A 107 22.34 -5.86 3.21
CA PRO A 107 23.68 -5.45 2.82
C PRO A 107 23.99 -4.04 3.33
N LYS A 108 25.26 -3.75 3.70
CA LYS A 108 25.65 -2.41 4.20
C LYS A 108 25.44 -1.31 3.16
N GLU A 109 25.60 -1.66 1.89
CA GLU A 109 25.40 -0.77 0.76
C GLU A 109 23.97 -0.97 0.26
N HIS A 110 23.10 -0.03 0.61
CA HIS A 110 21.72 0.02 0.14
C HIS A 110 21.24 1.47 0.02
N ASN A 111 20.15 1.70 -0.72
CA ASN A 111 19.54 3.01 -0.90
C ASN A 111 18.21 3.19 -0.15
N LEU A 112 17.80 2.21 0.68
CA LEU A 112 16.58 2.32 1.47
C LEU A 112 16.65 3.50 2.46
N PRO A 113 15.56 4.29 2.58
CA PRO A 113 15.45 5.32 3.61
C PRO A 113 15.33 4.68 5.01
N SER A 114 15.65 5.46 6.05
CA SER A 114 15.59 5.00 7.44
C SER A 114 14.19 4.57 7.89
N LYS A 115 13.15 5.15 7.27
CA LYS A 115 11.74 4.76 7.43
C LYS A 115 11.03 4.85 6.09
N PHE A 116 10.15 3.90 5.83
CA PHE A 116 9.30 3.87 4.63
C PHE A 116 8.00 3.14 4.90
N MET A 117 6.98 3.47 4.12
CA MET A 117 5.71 2.75 4.14
C MET A 117 5.83 1.49 3.29
N PHE A 118 5.26 0.40 3.78
CA PHE A 118 5.15 -0.87 3.07
C PHE A 118 3.71 -1.08 2.65
N CYS A 119 3.50 -1.22 1.34
CA CYS A 119 2.19 -1.36 0.74
C CYS A 119 2.03 -2.71 0.06
N PHE A 120 0.85 -3.31 0.20
CA PHE A 120 0.43 -4.54 -0.48
C PHE A 120 -0.78 -4.20 -1.37
N TYR A 121 -0.67 -4.46 -2.67
CA TYR A 121 -1.63 -3.98 -3.69
C TYR A 121 -1.99 -2.49 -3.51
N TRP A 122 -0.95 -1.67 -3.32
CA TRP A 122 -1.05 -0.21 -3.12
C TRP A 122 -1.73 0.24 -1.81
N ILE A 123 -2.09 -0.70 -0.95
CA ILE A 123 -2.68 -0.43 0.36
C ILE A 123 -1.57 -0.42 1.40
N GLU A 124 -1.50 0.63 2.21
CA GLU A 124 -0.60 0.71 3.36
C GLU A 124 -0.94 -0.36 4.39
N VAL A 125 -0.06 -1.35 4.54
CA VAL A 125 -0.26 -2.42 5.52
C VAL A 125 0.79 -2.42 6.63
N GLY A 126 1.89 -1.71 6.43
CA GLY A 126 2.99 -1.68 7.38
C GLY A 126 4.01 -0.56 7.17
N MET A 127 5.07 -0.62 7.96
CA MET A 127 6.19 0.31 7.91
C MET A 127 7.52 -0.45 8.03
N GLY A 128 8.48 -0.10 7.19
CA GLY A 128 9.88 -0.50 7.36
C GLY A 128 10.63 0.54 8.17
N SER A 129 11.47 0.08 9.10
CA SER A 129 12.41 0.91 9.83
C SER A 129 13.79 0.28 9.82
N LEU A 130 14.81 1.11 9.57
CA LEU A 130 16.18 0.67 9.50
C LEU A 130 16.97 1.21 10.69
N LYS A 131 17.73 0.32 11.33
CA LYS A 131 18.75 0.68 12.31
C LYS A 131 20.03 -0.05 11.97
N ASP A 132 21.10 0.70 11.71
CA ASP A 132 22.34 0.17 11.16
C ASP A 132 22.06 -0.62 9.87
N ASN A 133 22.35 -1.92 9.82
CA ASN A 133 22.05 -2.78 8.67
C ASN A 133 20.90 -3.74 8.95
N ARG A 134 20.05 -3.42 9.92
CA ARG A 134 18.94 -4.28 10.33
C ARG A 134 17.62 -3.60 10.00
N LEU A 135 16.96 -4.14 8.97
CA LEU A 135 15.61 -3.73 8.60
C LEU A 135 14.60 -4.47 9.48
N THR A 136 13.71 -3.70 10.10
CA THR A 136 12.51 -4.19 10.77
C THR A 136 11.30 -3.79 9.96
N LEU A 137 10.53 -4.77 9.50
CA LEU A 137 9.27 -4.59 8.82
C LEU A 137 8.13 -4.90 9.80
N ASP A 138 7.39 -3.86 10.17
CA ASP A 138 6.24 -3.94 11.08
C ASP A 138 4.94 -3.91 10.27
N ILE A 139 4.14 -4.97 10.38
CA ILE A 139 2.84 -5.12 9.69
C ILE A 139 1.70 -4.93 10.68
N PHE A 140 0.85 -3.94 10.40
CA PHE A 140 -0.26 -3.54 11.27
C PHE A 140 -1.62 -4.01 10.71
N GLU A 141 -1.82 -3.97 9.40
CA GLU A 141 -3.06 -4.41 8.74
C GLU A 141 -3.06 -5.91 8.42
N LYS A 142 -3.05 -6.75 9.47
CA LYS A 142 -2.93 -8.21 9.37
C LYS A 142 -4.09 -8.89 8.63
N GLU A 143 -5.23 -8.21 8.57
CA GLU A 143 -6.40 -8.66 7.83
C GLU A 143 -6.30 -8.38 6.33
N LEU A 144 -5.28 -7.66 5.85
CA LEU A 144 -5.14 -7.33 4.43
C LEU A 144 -3.99 -8.07 3.75
N ILE A 145 -3.08 -8.67 4.51
CA ILE A 145 -1.90 -9.38 4.01
C ILE A 145 -1.65 -10.65 4.82
N HIS A 146 -1.33 -11.78 4.15
CA HIS A 146 -1.01 -13.03 4.82
C HIS A 146 0.49 -13.19 5.08
N MET A 147 0.83 -14.10 6.00
CA MET A 147 2.24 -14.39 6.35
C MET A 147 3.08 -14.86 5.15
N ILE A 148 2.47 -15.60 4.22
CA ILE A 148 3.15 -16.05 3.00
C ILE A 148 3.53 -14.85 2.10
N ASP A 149 2.65 -13.85 1.99
CA ASP A 149 2.88 -12.65 1.19
C ASP A 149 4.00 -11.80 1.81
N ILE A 150 4.04 -11.72 3.15
CA ILE A 150 5.11 -11.05 3.88
C ILE A 150 6.46 -11.72 3.60
N ALA A 151 6.52 -13.05 3.64
CA ALA A 151 7.74 -13.80 3.36
C ALA A 151 8.22 -13.57 1.92
N VAL A 152 7.31 -13.65 0.95
CA VAL A 152 7.60 -13.37 -0.47
C VAL A 152 8.10 -11.94 -0.67
N ALA A 153 7.46 -10.96 -0.03
CA ALA A 153 7.89 -9.56 -0.12
C ALA A 153 9.30 -9.34 0.43
N ILE A 154 9.66 -10.02 1.52
CA ILE A 154 11.00 -9.93 2.12
C ILE A 154 12.07 -10.47 1.17
N ASP A 155 11.83 -11.64 0.58
CA ASP A 155 12.77 -12.25 -0.35
C ASP A 155 13.04 -11.33 -1.55
N LEU A 156 11.98 -10.74 -2.09
CA LEU A 156 12.05 -9.81 -3.21
C LEU A 156 12.72 -8.47 -2.84
N ILE A 157 12.50 -7.97 -1.62
CA ILE A 157 13.24 -6.80 -1.12
C ILE A 157 14.74 -7.14 -1.07
N ILE A 158 15.12 -8.26 -0.45
CA ILE A 158 16.53 -8.65 -0.35
C ILE A 158 17.18 -8.80 -1.74
N GLU A 159 16.48 -9.42 -2.68
CA GLU A 159 16.94 -9.57 -4.06
C GLU A 159 17.16 -8.21 -4.73
N SER A 160 16.21 -7.28 -4.60
CA SER A 160 16.34 -5.94 -5.17
C SER A 160 17.54 -5.16 -4.62
N LEU A 161 17.84 -5.32 -3.31
CA LEU A 161 18.99 -4.66 -2.68
C LEU A 161 20.32 -5.25 -3.15
N LYS A 162 20.38 -6.55 -3.43
CA LYS A 162 21.59 -7.20 -3.95
C LYS A 162 21.92 -6.73 -5.37
N HIS A 163 20.92 -6.59 -6.23
CA HIS A 163 21.14 -6.09 -7.60
C HIS A 163 21.66 -4.64 -7.61
N LEU A 164 21.16 -3.80 -6.71
CA LEU A 164 21.69 -2.44 -6.56
C LEU A 164 23.16 -2.43 -6.13
N SER A 165 23.63 -3.42 -5.36
CA SER A 165 25.05 -3.51 -4.97
C SER A 165 25.98 -4.00 -6.08
N SER A 166 25.49 -4.80 -7.04
CA SER A 166 26.31 -5.31 -8.15
C SER A 166 26.55 -4.28 -9.25
N ASP A 167 25.58 -3.39 -9.49
CA ASP A 167 25.68 -2.40 -10.57
C ASP A 167 26.72 -1.30 -10.26
N TYR A 168 26.96 -1.01 -8.98
CA TYR A 168 28.01 -0.08 -8.53
C TYR A 168 29.43 -0.67 -8.62
N GLN A 169 29.58 -1.99 -8.71
CA GLN A 169 30.90 -2.62 -8.89
C GLN A 169 31.32 -2.73 -10.37
N SER A 170 30.42 -2.39 -11.29
CA SER A 170 30.66 -2.46 -12.75
C SER A 170 30.87 -1.09 -13.40
N SER A 171 31.04 -0.02 -12.61
CA SER A 171 31.23 1.37 -13.06
C SER A 171 32.64 1.88 -12.76
#